data_AF-W2N306-F1
#
_entry.id   AF-W2N306-F1
#
_cell.length_a   1.000
_cell.length_b   1.000
_cell.length_c   1.000
_cell.angle_alpha   90.00
_cell.angle_beta   90.00
_cell.angle_gamma   90.00
#
_symmetry.space_group_name_H-M   'P 1'
#
loop_
_entity.id
_entity.type
_entity.pdbx_description
1 polymer ?
#
loop_
_entity_poly.entity_id
_entity_poly.type
_entity_poly.pdbx_seq_one_letter_code
_entity_poly.pdbx_strand_id
1 'polypeptide(L)'
;MMETSTSSPRKTRRSDGPIATPLECFRQGKDSVSMRNALAELAMRLVDADDREEFRKADGVTALVDHLARILEEQATLGYAWSTSEVFGATKEYEVHDSLQFTLVALCHASIDSDISAEMHELGTIETVFQTLSVLPEQLNDYVPFALEGLRNLCGSGCECTKLPTDLVQSIWEILLSDKGSLYWRELAAEVLTNVTAVDSSRVSAIPERLSAALSLFLRAATDPDTINFGIALSDLLCNLCCDQAYCLLLICELDTRRPPGHFRHSGVVYLAELTEKTRDDALKQSMEALVHNLSWSDPAGKRSIQKLALSSFMNTFALEPGVSS
;
A
#
# COMPACT_ATOMS: atom_id res chain seq x y z
N MET A 1 1.83 45.41 -26.46
CA MET A 1 0.65 44.53 -26.34
C MET A 1 1.17 43.11 -26.25
N MET A 2 1.25 42.57 -25.05
CA MET A 2 1.56 41.15 -24.78
C MET A 2 0.28 40.56 -24.21
N GLU A 3 -0.38 39.71 -24.98
CA GLU A 3 -1.50 38.91 -24.48
C GLU A 3 -0.93 37.79 -23.60
N THR A 4 -1.19 37.87 -22.31
CA THR A 4 -0.96 36.79 -21.36
C THR A 4 -2.05 35.74 -21.56
N SER A 5 -1.68 34.59 -22.10
CA SER A 5 -2.53 33.40 -22.17
C SER A 5 -2.71 32.83 -20.76
N THR A 6 -3.87 33.08 -20.16
CA THR A 6 -4.31 32.38 -18.95
C THR A 6 -4.80 30.99 -19.34
N SER A 7 -3.94 29.97 -19.21
CA SER A 7 -4.37 28.58 -19.28
C SER A 7 -5.25 28.27 -18.07
N SER A 8 -6.57 28.25 -18.30
CA SER A 8 -7.52 27.74 -17.31
C SER A 8 -7.26 26.24 -17.11
N PRO A 9 -7.27 25.71 -15.87
CA PRO A 9 -7.23 24.27 -15.66
C PRO A 9 -8.45 23.65 -16.34
N ARG A 10 -8.22 22.64 -17.17
CA ARG A 10 -9.27 21.83 -17.79
C ARG A 10 -10.11 21.21 -16.67
N LYS A 11 -11.25 21.82 -16.34
CA LYS A 11 -12.34 21.14 -15.64
C LYS A 11 -12.75 19.96 -16.51
N THR A 12 -12.40 18.75 -16.08
CA THR A 12 -13.07 17.54 -16.50
C THR A 12 -14.57 17.78 -16.37
N ARG A 13 -15.31 17.59 -17.47
CA ARG A 13 -16.77 17.74 -17.50
C ARG A 13 -17.36 16.83 -16.42
N ARG A 14 -17.97 17.39 -15.38
CA ARG A 14 -18.86 16.66 -14.47
C ARG A 14 -19.90 15.93 -15.33
N SER A 15 -20.13 14.64 -15.10
CA SER A 15 -21.39 14.03 -15.55
C SER A 15 -22.53 14.84 -14.92
N ASP A 16 -23.58 15.12 -15.68
CA ASP A 16 -24.51 16.26 -15.53
C ASP A 16 -25.45 16.23 -14.29
N GLY A 17 -24.97 15.95 -13.07
CA GLY A 17 -25.80 15.96 -11.84
C GLY A 17 -25.07 15.68 -10.52
N PRO A 18 -25.75 15.77 -9.36
CA PRO A 18 -25.19 15.44 -8.05
C PRO A 18 -24.90 13.93 -7.92
N ILE A 19 -23.91 13.54 -7.11
CA ILE A 19 -23.57 12.12 -6.89
C ILE A 19 -24.68 11.34 -6.17
N ALA A 20 -25.60 12.07 -5.53
CA ALA A 20 -26.81 11.51 -4.94
C ALA A 20 -27.66 10.74 -5.96
N THR A 21 -27.71 11.16 -7.23
CA THR A 21 -28.51 10.49 -8.27
C THR A 21 -28.03 9.06 -8.55
N PRO A 22 -26.76 8.81 -8.93
CA PRO A 22 -26.28 7.43 -9.10
C PRO A 22 -26.32 6.64 -7.79
N LEU A 23 -26.14 7.27 -6.63
CA LEU A 23 -26.30 6.60 -5.32
C LEU A 23 -27.73 6.12 -5.06
N GLU A 24 -28.74 6.93 -5.39
CA GLU A 24 -30.16 6.52 -5.30
C GLU A 24 -30.47 5.39 -6.28
N CYS A 25 -29.98 5.47 -7.51
CA CYS A 25 -30.11 4.38 -8.50
C CYS A 25 -29.47 3.09 -8.00
N PHE A 26 -28.29 3.17 -7.39
CA PHE A 26 -27.60 2.03 -6.77
C PHE A 26 -28.45 1.40 -5.66
N ARG A 27 -28.99 2.22 -4.74
CA ARG A 27 -29.83 1.75 -3.63
C ARG A 27 -31.14 1.11 -4.09
N GLN A 28 -31.73 1.66 -5.16
CA GLN A 28 -33.03 1.22 -5.67
C GLN A 28 -32.91 0.20 -6.81
N GLY A 29 -31.69 -0.14 -7.24
CA GLY A 29 -31.44 -0.94 -8.43
C GLY A 29 -32.27 -2.23 -8.44
N LYS A 30 -33.21 -2.33 -9.38
CA LYS A 30 -34.12 -3.49 -9.52
C LYS A 30 -33.67 -4.50 -10.55
N ASP A 31 -32.75 -4.09 -11.43
CA ASP A 31 -32.22 -4.87 -12.53
C ASP A 31 -30.72 -4.62 -12.70
N SER A 32 -30.03 -5.59 -13.28
CA SER A 32 -28.57 -5.55 -13.36
C SER A 32 -28.01 -4.40 -14.21
N VAL A 33 -28.73 -3.93 -15.24
CA VAL A 33 -28.23 -2.82 -16.08
C VAL A 33 -28.21 -1.53 -15.28
N SER A 34 -29.30 -1.25 -14.56
CA SER A 34 -29.39 -0.08 -13.68
C SER A 34 -28.32 -0.13 -12.58
N MET A 35 -28.12 -1.30 -11.96
CA MET A 35 -27.10 -1.50 -10.92
C MET A 35 -25.68 -1.24 -11.44
N ARG A 36 -25.31 -1.88 -12.56
CA ARG A 36 -23.97 -1.72 -13.16
C ARG A 36 -23.68 -0.29 -13.58
N ASN A 37 -24.65 0.39 -14.20
CA ASN A 37 -24.47 1.78 -14.62
C ASN A 37 -24.29 2.71 -13.42
N ALA A 38 -25.07 2.51 -12.35
CA ALA A 38 -24.93 3.28 -11.12
C ALA A 38 -23.56 3.05 -10.47
N LEU A 39 -23.13 1.79 -10.33
CA LEU A 39 -21.82 1.44 -9.80
C LEU A 39 -20.67 2.00 -10.65
N ALA A 40 -20.76 1.92 -11.98
CA ALA A 40 -19.76 2.48 -12.88
C ALA A 40 -19.66 4.01 -12.74
N GLU A 41 -20.79 4.71 -12.62
CA GLU A 41 -20.79 6.15 -12.40
C GLU A 41 -20.20 6.52 -11.03
N LEU A 42 -20.57 5.80 -9.96
CA LEU A 42 -19.96 5.98 -8.63
C LEU A 42 -18.45 5.75 -8.68
N ALA A 43 -18.00 4.65 -9.29
CA ALA A 43 -16.59 4.31 -9.43
C ALA A 43 -15.80 5.43 -10.14
N MET A 44 -16.34 6.02 -11.22
CA MET A 44 -15.68 7.12 -11.92
C MET A 44 -15.67 8.43 -11.12
N ARG A 45 -16.76 8.73 -10.41
CA ARG A 45 -16.94 10.02 -9.72
C ARG A 45 -16.19 10.12 -8.40
N LEU A 46 -16.08 9.02 -7.67
CA LEU A 46 -15.41 8.99 -6.35
C LEU A 46 -13.89 9.27 -6.43
N VAL A 47 -13.32 9.43 -7.62
CA VAL A 47 -11.96 9.97 -7.82
C VAL A 47 -11.89 11.44 -7.38
N ASP A 48 -12.98 12.20 -7.53
CA ASP A 48 -13.06 13.62 -7.15
C ASP A 48 -13.39 13.77 -5.65
N ALA A 49 -12.71 14.72 -5.00
CA ALA A 49 -12.85 14.92 -3.56
C ALA A 49 -14.20 15.53 -3.16
N ASP A 50 -14.76 16.43 -3.97
CA ASP A 50 -16.06 17.05 -3.69
C ASP A 50 -17.17 15.99 -3.76
N ASP A 51 -17.09 15.11 -4.77
CA ASP A 51 -18.02 14.00 -4.94
C ASP A 51 -17.89 12.98 -3.79
N ARG A 52 -16.69 12.71 -3.25
CA ARG A 52 -16.52 11.89 -2.05
C ARG A 52 -17.22 12.49 -0.83
N GLU A 53 -17.08 13.81 -0.62
CA GLU A 53 -17.72 14.49 0.49
C GLU A 53 -19.26 14.44 0.38
N GLU A 54 -19.81 14.68 -0.81
CA GLU A 54 -21.26 14.56 -1.07
C GLU A 54 -21.75 13.11 -0.89
N PHE A 55 -21.00 12.14 -1.40
CA PHE A 55 -21.31 10.71 -1.25
C PHE A 55 -21.36 10.28 0.21
N ARG A 56 -20.37 10.71 1.01
CA ARG A 56 -20.31 10.46 2.44
C ARG A 56 -21.51 11.05 3.17
N LYS A 57 -21.82 12.34 2.94
CA LYS A 57 -22.99 13.03 3.55
C LYS A 57 -24.32 12.37 3.20
N ALA A 58 -24.38 11.67 2.07
CA ALA A 58 -25.58 10.98 1.61
C ALA A 58 -25.66 9.52 2.09
N ASP A 59 -24.87 9.09 3.09
CA ASP A 59 -24.75 7.70 3.58
C ASP A 59 -24.25 6.70 2.52
N GLY A 60 -23.46 7.17 1.57
CA GLY A 60 -22.93 6.36 0.48
C GLY A 60 -21.98 5.25 0.97
N VAL A 61 -21.17 5.55 1.99
CA VAL A 61 -20.19 4.61 2.56
C VAL A 61 -20.88 3.36 3.10
N THR A 62 -21.87 3.55 3.99
CA THR A 62 -22.71 2.47 4.52
C THR A 62 -23.38 1.68 3.41
N ALA A 63 -23.97 2.37 2.42
CA ALA A 63 -24.66 1.68 1.31
C ALA A 63 -23.70 0.80 0.49
N LEU A 64 -22.48 1.26 0.23
CA LEU A 64 -21.49 0.52 -0.56
C LEU A 64 -20.91 -0.68 0.21
N VAL A 65 -20.56 -0.49 1.49
CA VAL A 65 -20.01 -1.54 2.35
C VAL A 65 -21.05 -2.62 2.64
N ASP A 66 -22.29 -2.23 2.99
CA ASP A 66 -23.39 -3.17 3.22
C ASP A 66 -23.68 -3.99 1.96
N HIS A 67 -23.59 -3.37 0.78
CA HIS A 67 -23.77 -4.08 -0.48
C HIS A 67 -22.70 -5.13 -0.71
N LEU A 68 -21.42 -4.81 -0.46
CA LEU A 68 -20.32 -5.77 -0.56
C LEU A 68 -20.49 -6.91 0.46
N ALA A 69 -20.90 -6.62 1.69
CA ALA A 69 -21.16 -7.65 2.70
C ALA A 69 -22.29 -8.60 2.25
N ARG A 70 -23.40 -8.05 1.74
CA ARG A 70 -24.54 -8.84 1.27
C ARG A 70 -24.21 -9.72 0.07
N ILE A 71 -23.39 -9.26 -0.87
CA ILE A 71 -22.95 -10.10 -1.99
C ILE A 71 -22.07 -11.24 -1.50
N LEU A 72 -21.19 -11.02 -0.52
CA LEU A 72 -20.38 -12.10 0.05
C LEU A 72 -21.25 -13.15 0.75
N GLU A 73 -22.23 -12.71 1.53
CA GLU A 73 -23.18 -13.61 2.18
C GLU A 73 -23.96 -14.45 1.16
N GLU A 74 -24.46 -13.81 0.10
CA GLU A 74 -25.13 -14.50 -1.01
C GLU A 74 -24.19 -15.51 -1.68
N GLN A 75 -22.99 -15.08 -2.08
CA GLN A 75 -22.05 -15.94 -2.78
C GLN A 75 -21.60 -17.11 -1.90
N ALA A 76 -21.49 -16.94 -0.58
CA ALA A 76 -21.23 -18.04 0.34
C ALA A 76 -22.31 -19.13 0.26
N THR A 77 -23.59 -18.76 0.15
CA THR A 77 -24.69 -19.73 -0.04
C THR A 77 -24.67 -20.42 -1.41
N LEU A 78 -24.10 -19.75 -2.42
CA LEU A 78 -23.94 -20.25 -3.78
C LEU A 78 -22.60 -20.97 -3.99
N GLY A 79 -21.81 -21.18 -2.93
CA GLY A 79 -20.51 -21.85 -3.01
C GLY A 79 -19.45 -21.05 -3.77
N TYR A 80 -19.56 -19.72 -3.78
CA TYR A 80 -18.69 -18.79 -4.49
C TYR A 80 -18.59 -19.10 -5.99
N ALA A 81 -19.73 -19.43 -6.61
CA ALA A 81 -19.78 -19.70 -8.04
C ALA A 81 -19.62 -18.44 -8.90
N TRP A 82 -19.97 -17.25 -8.36
CA TRP A 82 -19.91 -15.95 -9.04
C TRP A 82 -20.64 -15.86 -10.39
N SER A 83 -21.55 -16.80 -10.67
CA SER A 83 -22.26 -16.90 -11.96
C SER A 83 -23.56 -16.09 -12.00
N THR A 84 -24.18 -15.84 -10.85
CA THR A 84 -25.43 -15.07 -10.69
C THR A 84 -25.44 -14.36 -9.35
N SER A 85 -26.28 -13.32 -9.22
CA SER A 85 -26.49 -12.61 -7.97
C SER A 85 -27.84 -11.89 -7.98
N GLU A 86 -28.71 -12.20 -7.03
CA GLU A 86 -29.94 -11.44 -6.78
C GLU A 86 -29.62 -10.05 -6.22
N VAL A 87 -28.55 -9.92 -5.42
CA VAL A 87 -28.10 -8.63 -4.86
C VAL A 87 -27.75 -7.63 -5.96
N PHE A 88 -27.09 -8.08 -7.04
CA PHE A 88 -26.83 -7.28 -8.23
C PHE A 88 -27.97 -7.30 -9.26
N GLY A 89 -29.04 -8.07 -9.04
CA GLY A 89 -30.08 -8.35 -10.03
C GLY A 89 -29.55 -9.04 -11.30
N ALA A 90 -28.39 -9.69 -11.20
CA ALA A 90 -27.60 -10.30 -12.27
C ALA A 90 -27.98 -11.76 -12.50
N THR A 91 -28.32 -12.09 -13.74
CA THR A 91 -28.69 -13.46 -14.14
C THR A 91 -27.63 -14.14 -14.99
N LYS A 92 -26.54 -13.42 -15.29
CA LYS A 92 -25.41 -13.91 -16.09
C LYS A 92 -24.09 -13.54 -15.41
N GLU A 93 -23.10 -14.37 -15.64
CA GLU A 93 -21.78 -14.29 -15.01
C GLU A 93 -21.08 -12.94 -15.24
N TYR A 94 -21.00 -12.47 -16.49
CA TYR A 94 -20.35 -11.18 -16.79
C TYR A 94 -21.01 -10.00 -16.05
N GLU A 95 -22.30 -10.10 -15.73
CA GLU A 95 -23.02 -9.03 -15.03
C GLU A 95 -22.62 -8.96 -13.55
N VAL A 96 -22.39 -10.12 -12.92
CA VAL A 96 -21.86 -10.22 -11.56
C VAL A 96 -20.44 -9.67 -11.54
N HIS A 97 -19.62 -10.09 -12.50
CA HIS A 97 -18.21 -9.73 -12.61
C HIS A 97 -18.02 -8.21 -12.76
N ASP A 98 -18.72 -7.59 -13.72
CA ASP A 98 -18.70 -6.13 -13.92
C ASP A 98 -19.16 -5.37 -12.65
N SER A 99 -20.24 -5.83 -12.02
CA SER A 99 -20.78 -5.18 -10.81
C SER A 99 -19.81 -5.26 -9.63
N LEU A 100 -19.19 -6.43 -9.44
CA LEU A 100 -18.17 -6.62 -8.40
C LEU A 100 -16.95 -5.73 -8.66
N GLN A 101 -16.48 -5.68 -9.90
CA GLN A 101 -15.34 -4.82 -10.27
C GLN A 101 -15.64 -3.35 -9.94
N PHE A 102 -16.79 -2.82 -10.36
CA PHE A 102 -17.15 -1.44 -10.07
C PHE A 102 -17.34 -1.19 -8.57
N THR A 103 -17.87 -2.16 -7.82
CA THR A 103 -17.98 -2.08 -6.36
C THR A 103 -16.61 -1.94 -5.71
N LEU A 104 -15.65 -2.79 -6.10
CA LEU A 104 -14.28 -2.73 -5.57
C LEU A 104 -13.57 -1.42 -5.95
N VAL A 105 -13.71 -0.96 -7.19
CA VAL A 105 -13.13 0.32 -7.63
C VAL A 105 -13.73 1.50 -6.86
N ALA A 106 -15.05 1.52 -6.67
CA ALA A 106 -15.71 2.54 -5.87
C ALA A 106 -15.20 2.55 -4.43
N LEU A 107 -15.00 1.39 -3.81
CA LEU A 107 -14.41 1.25 -2.48
C LEU A 107 -12.96 1.76 -2.43
N CYS A 108 -12.14 1.45 -3.44
CA CYS A 108 -10.78 1.97 -3.55
C CYS A 108 -10.77 3.49 -3.56
N HIS A 109 -11.57 4.10 -4.44
CA HIS A 109 -11.59 5.55 -4.56
C HIS A 109 -12.15 6.24 -3.32
N ALA A 110 -13.21 5.68 -2.72
CA ALA A 110 -13.80 6.21 -1.49
C ALA A 110 -12.81 6.16 -0.31
N SER A 111 -12.06 5.06 -0.16
CA SER A 111 -11.08 4.87 0.94
C SER A 111 -9.83 5.74 0.84
N ILE A 112 -9.63 6.51 -0.24
CA ILE A 112 -8.53 7.50 -0.29
C ILE A 112 -8.76 8.61 0.72
N ASP A 113 -10.03 8.94 1.01
CA ASP A 113 -10.38 9.97 1.97
C ASP A 113 -10.27 9.43 3.41
N SER A 114 -9.60 10.18 4.28
CA SER A 114 -9.32 9.75 5.66
C SER A 114 -10.60 9.59 6.48
N ASP A 115 -11.59 10.46 6.27
CA ASP A 115 -12.79 10.42 7.07
C ASP A 115 -13.74 9.31 6.61
N ILE A 116 -13.81 9.09 5.29
CA ILE A 116 -14.51 7.92 4.73
C ILE A 116 -13.85 6.63 5.21
N SER A 117 -12.52 6.57 5.21
CA SER A 117 -11.79 5.41 5.74
C SER A 117 -12.11 5.15 7.20
N ALA A 118 -12.21 6.20 8.04
CA ALA A 118 -12.61 6.06 9.43
C ALA A 118 -14.01 5.42 9.57
N GLU A 119 -14.99 5.88 8.79
CA GLU A 119 -16.33 5.27 8.75
C GLU A 119 -16.29 3.82 8.25
N MET A 120 -15.49 3.52 7.22
CA MET A 120 -15.30 2.16 6.72
C MET A 120 -14.71 1.23 7.80
N HIS A 121 -13.83 1.72 8.67
CA HIS A 121 -13.31 0.92 9.79
C HIS A 121 -14.39 0.58 10.80
N GLU A 122 -15.25 1.54 11.15
CA GLU A 122 -16.38 1.31 12.05
C GLU A 122 -17.34 0.24 11.51
N LEU A 123 -17.49 0.18 10.17
CA LEU A 123 -18.29 -0.81 9.46
C LEU A 123 -17.58 -2.17 9.25
N GLY A 124 -16.33 -2.34 9.69
CA GLY A 124 -15.59 -3.60 9.52
C GLY A 124 -15.12 -3.87 8.09
N THR A 125 -14.95 -2.83 7.27
CA THR A 125 -14.66 -2.96 5.83
C THR A 125 -13.37 -3.74 5.52
N ILE A 126 -12.34 -3.66 6.38
CA ILE A 126 -11.12 -4.47 6.22
C ILE A 126 -11.47 -5.97 6.14
N GLU A 127 -12.33 -6.45 7.03
CA GLU A 127 -12.73 -7.85 7.08
C GLU A 127 -13.50 -8.24 5.81
N THR A 128 -14.46 -7.41 5.41
CA THR A 128 -15.25 -7.62 4.19
C THR A 128 -14.38 -7.66 2.93
N VAL A 129 -13.44 -6.73 2.77
CA VAL A 129 -12.54 -6.69 1.60
C VAL A 129 -11.58 -7.88 1.63
N PHE A 130 -11.04 -8.25 2.81
CA PHE A 130 -10.18 -9.42 2.94
C PHE A 130 -10.89 -10.73 2.63
N GLN A 131 -12.13 -10.89 3.12
CA GLN A 131 -12.97 -12.04 2.77
C GLN A 131 -13.20 -12.09 1.26
N THR A 132 -13.54 -10.96 0.64
CA THR A 132 -13.69 -10.86 -0.83
C THR A 132 -12.44 -11.38 -1.54
N LEU A 133 -11.26 -10.86 -1.18
CA LEU A 133 -9.97 -11.29 -1.74
C LEU A 133 -9.77 -12.81 -1.60
N SER A 134 -10.15 -13.39 -0.47
CA SER A 134 -9.94 -14.80 -0.15
C SER A 134 -10.85 -15.77 -0.91
N VAL A 135 -11.97 -15.28 -1.46
CA VAL A 135 -12.98 -16.10 -2.15
C VAL A 135 -13.10 -15.77 -3.64
N LEU A 136 -12.26 -14.87 -4.15
CA LEU A 136 -12.20 -14.57 -5.59
C LEU A 136 -11.70 -15.81 -6.34
N PRO A 137 -12.43 -16.30 -7.36
CA PRO A 137 -11.96 -17.38 -8.21
C PRO A 137 -10.82 -16.90 -9.13
N GLU A 138 -9.98 -17.82 -9.60
CA GLU A 138 -8.82 -17.50 -10.45
C GLU A 138 -9.18 -16.73 -11.73
N GLN A 139 -10.38 -16.95 -12.27
CA GLN A 139 -10.89 -16.21 -13.43
C GLN A 139 -11.11 -14.71 -13.18
N LEU A 140 -11.18 -14.30 -11.90
CA LEU A 140 -11.34 -12.91 -11.45
C LEU A 140 -10.06 -12.33 -10.85
N ASN A 141 -8.90 -12.92 -11.19
CA ASN A 141 -7.59 -12.43 -10.74
C ASN A 141 -7.35 -10.95 -11.07
N ASP A 142 -7.93 -10.42 -12.15
CA ASP A 142 -7.83 -8.99 -12.50
C ASP A 142 -8.45 -8.06 -11.44
N TYR A 143 -9.22 -8.59 -10.48
CA TYR A 143 -9.88 -7.81 -9.44
C TYR A 143 -9.10 -7.78 -8.12
N VAL A 144 -8.12 -8.68 -7.97
CA VAL A 144 -7.21 -8.75 -6.82
C VAL A 144 -6.53 -7.40 -6.53
N PRO A 145 -6.02 -6.64 -7.54
CA PRO A 145 -5.43 -5.34 -7.28
C PRO A 145 -6.38 -4.37 -6.57
N PHE A 146 -7.66 -4.34 -6.94
CA PHE A 146 -8.61 -3.42 -6.30
C PHE A 146 -8.84 -3.79 -4.83
N ALA A 147 -8.99 -5.07 -4.52
CA ALA A 147 -9.10 -5.49 -3.12
C ALA A 147 -7.84 -5.12 -2.31
N LEU A 148 -6.64 -5.33 -2.88
CA LEU A 148 -5.37 -4.98 -2.23
C LEU A 148 -5.18 -3.46 -2.09
N GLU A 149 -5.57 -2.65 -3.08
CA GLU A 149 -5.54 -1.19 -3.01
C GLU A 149 -6.49 -0.66 -1.93
N GLY A 150 -7.70 -1.21 -1.84
CA GLY A 150 -8.64 -0.91 -0.77
C GLY A 150 -8.05 -1.23 0.60
N LEU A 151 -7.45 -2.42 0.77
CA LEU A 151 -6.76 -2.79 2.00
C LEU A 151 -5.58 -1.86 2.33
N ARG A 152 -4.78 -1.47 1.32
CA ARG A 152 -3.67 -0.53 1.50
C ARG A 152 -4.18 0.80 2.04
N ASN A 153 -5.21 1.37 1.40
CA ASN A 153 -5.78 2.66 1.80
C ASN A 153 -6.32 2.59 3.23
N LEU A 154 -7.12 1.56 3.54
CA LEU A 154 -7.70 1.35 4.87
C LEU A 154 -6.62 1.18 5.94
N CYS A 155 -5.60 0.36 5.69
CA CYS A 155 -4.49 0.17 6.63
C CYS A 155 -3.63 1.45 6.79
N GLY A 156 -3.57 2.30 5.77
CA GLY A 156 -2.78 3.54 5.77
C GLY A 156 -3.48 4.77 6.33
N SER A 157 -4.79 4.71 6.58
CA SER A 157 -5.63 5.85 7.00
C SER A 157 -5.31 6.43 8.40
N GLY A 158 -4.38 5.84 9.15
CA GLY A 158 -4.00 6.34 10.48
C GLY A 158 -5.03 6.10 11.59
N CYS A 159 -6.08 5.32 11.32
CA CYS A 159 -7.04 4.93 12.35
C CYS A 159 -6.40 3.92 13.32
N GLU A 160 -6.14 4.37 14.56
CA GLU A 160 -5.60 3.54 15.66
C GLU A 160 -6.50 2.33 16.00
N CYS A 161 -7.76 2.36 15.55
CA CYS A 161 -8.79 1.38 15.84
C CYS A 161 -8.98 0.41 14.69
N THR A 162 -8.07 -0.55 14.51
CA THR A 162 -8.33 -1.67 13.61
C THR A 162 -7.94 -2.99 14.26
N LYS A 163 -8.95 -3.80 14.58
CA LYS A 163 -8.72 -5.24 14.71
C LYS A 163 -8.51 -5.76 13.30
N LEU A 164 -7.30 -6.20 12.99
CA LEU A 164 -7.05 -6.88 11.73
C LEU A 164 -7.66 -8.29 11.82
N PRO A 165 -8.24 -8.81 10.71
CA PRO A 165 -8.63 -10.21 10.63
C PRO A 165 -7.47 -11.14 10.97
N THR A 166 -7.74 -12.24 11.67
CA THR A 166 -6.71 -13.14 12.24
C THR A 166 -5.69 -13.62 11.22
N ASP A 167 -6.10 -13.83 9.97
CA ASP A 167 -5.26 -14.39 8.90
C ASP A 167 -4.77 -13.34 7.89
N LEU A 168 -5.21 -12.07 7.99
CA LEU A 168 -4.90 -11.04 6.99
C LEU A 168 -3.38 -10.91 6.80
N VAL A 169 -2.64 -10.68 7.89
CA VAL A 169 -1.18 -10.48 7.82
C VAL A 169 -0.48 -11.69 7.21
N GLN A 170 -0.91 -12.91 7.57
CA GLN A 170 -0.35 -14.15 7.02
C GLN A 170 -0.55 -14.21 5.51
N SER A 171 -1.78 -13.98 5.02
CA SER A 171 -2.11 -14.01 3.60
C SER A 171 -1.39 -12.92 2.81
N ILE A 172 -1.23 -11.72 3.36
CA ILE A 172 -0.49 -10.65 2.68
C ILE A 172 1.01 -11.01 2.56
N TRP A 173 1.62 -11.63 3.58
CA TRP A 173 2.98 -12.18 3.45
C TRP A 173 3.07 -13.25 2.37
N GLU A 174 2.09 -14.14 2.27
CA GLU A 174 2.05 -15.17 1.23
C GLU A 174 1.97 -14.56 -0.16
N ILE A 175 1.15 -13.51 -0.36
CA ILE A 175 1.10 -12.77 -1.63
C ILE A 175 2.45 -12.13 -1.95
N LEU A 176 3.06 -11.41 -1.00
CA LEU A 176 4.35 -10.73 -1.18
C LEU A 176 5.47 -11.70 -1.57
N LEU A 177 5.54 -12.85 -0.87
CA LEU A 177 6.61 -13.83 -1.01
C LEU A 177 6.32 -14.88 -2.09
N SER A 178 5.12 -14.87 -2.68
CA SER A 178 4.76 -15.79 -3.75
C SER A 178 5.58 -15.51 -5.01
N ASP A 179 6.08 -16.59 -5.62
CA ASP A 179 6.62 -16.56 -6.99
C ASP A 179 5.51 -16.68 -8.05
N LYS A 180 4.26 -16.86 -7.61
CA LYS A 180 3.06 -16.92 -8.45
C LYS A 180 2.25 -15.64 -8.29
N GLY A 181 1.88 -15.00 -9.39
CA GLY A 181 1.05 -13.80 -9.40
C GLY A 181 1.74 -12.61 -10.08
N SER A 182 0.99 -11.51 -10.20
CA SER A 182 1.50 -10.27 -10.78
C SER A 182 2.48 -9.58 -9.85
N LEU A 183 3.53 -8.95 -10.40
CA LEU A 183 4.44 -8.10 -9.64
C LEU A 183 3.68 -7.00 -8.88
N TYR A 184 2.64 -6.43 -9.51
CA TYR A 184 1.80 -5.40 -8.91
C TYR A 184 1.07 -5.86 -7.64
N TRP A 185 0.69 -7.14 -7.55
CA TRP A 185 0.06 -7.65 -6.32
C TRP A 185 1.05 -7.71 -5.17
N ARG A 186 2.30 -8.03 -5.48
CA ARG A 186 3.39 -8.10 -4.51
C ARG A 186 3.78 -6.70 -4.04
N GLU A 187 3.77 -5.72 -4.95
CA GLU A 187 3.92 -4.29 -4.65
C GLU A 187 2.86 -3.86 -3.62
N LEU A 188 1.58 -4.06 -3.93
CA LEU A 188 0.49 -3.70 -3.02
C LEU A 188 0.55 -4.46 -1.69
N ALA A 189 0.94 -5.74 -1.70
CA ALA A 189 1.12 -6.52 -0.48
C ALA A 189 2.23 -5.95 0.42
N ALA A 190 3.34 -5.51 -0.17
CA ALA A 190 4.39 -4.81 0.57
C ALA A 190 3.85 -3.50 1.16
N GLU A 191 3.12 -2.69 0.39
CA GLU A 191 2.52 -1.43 0.86
C GLU A 191 1.52 -1.64 2.01
N VAL A 192 0.67 -2.69 1.94
CA VAL A 192 -0.23 -3.06 3.04
C VAL A 192 0.57 -3.39 4.31
N LEU A 193 1.62 -4.20 4.21
CA LEU A 193 2.48 -4.53 5.36
C LEU A 193 3.23 -3.31 5.89
N THR A 194 3.66 -2.40 5.02
CA THR A 194 4.30 -1.13 5.41
C THR A 194 3.35 -0.32 6.27
N ASN A 195 2.08 -0.20 5.86
CA ASN A 195 1.05 0.53 6.60
C ASN A 195 0.71 -0.14 7.94
N VAL A 196 0.60 -1.47 7.99
CA VAL A 196 0.38 -2.19 9.26
C VAL A 196 1.58 -2.00 10.21
N THR A 197 2.81 -2.07 9.70
CA THR A 197 4.04 -1.90 10.48
C THR A 197 4.15 -0.48 11.05
N ALA A 198 3.68 0.53 10.31
CA ALA A 198 3.73 1.93 10.74
C ALA A 198 2.88 2.19 12.00
N VAL A 199 1.79 1.42 12.19
CA VAL A 199 0.93 1.51 13.37
C VAL A 199 1.48 0.66 14.52
N ASP A 200 1.82 -0.61 14.25
CA ASP A 200 2.34 -1.54 15.25
C ASP A 200 3.17 -2.65 14.60
N SER A 201 4.50 -2.58 14.77
CA SER A 201 5.47 -3.54 14.24
C SER A 201 5.27 -4.97 14.77
N SER A 202 4.61 -5.15 15.92
CA SER A 202 4.36 -6.48 16.47
C SER A 202 3.29 -7.24 15.67
N ARG A 203 2.38 -6.52 15.00
CA ARG A 203 1.27 -7.11 14.24
C ARG A 203 1.71 -7.78 12.95
N VAL A 204 2.78 -7.31 12.33
CA VAL A 204 3.24 -7.85 11.04
C VAL A 204 3.92 -9.21 11.15
N SER A 205 4.22 -9.72 12.35
CA SER A 205 4.78 -11.08 12.53
C SER A 205 5.96 -11.37 11.56
N ALA A 206 6.90 -10.43 11.45
CA ALA A 206 8.04 -10.49 10.54
C ALA A 206 9.12 -11.43 11.09
N ILE A 207 8.83 -12.73 11.11
CA ILE A 207 9.78 -13.77 11.53
C ILE A 207 11.05 -13.75 10.66
N PRO A 208 12.19 -14.26 11.14
CA PRO A 208 13.48 -14.19 10.44
C PRO A 208 13.43 -14.66 8.98
N GLU A 209 12.66 -15.71 8.70
CA GLU A 209 12.49 -16.27 7.35
C GLU A 209 11.82 -15.28 6.39
N ARG A 210 10.80 -14.57 6.85
CA ARG A 210 10.09 -13.55 6.06
C ARG A 210 10.97 -12.34 5.80
N LEU A 211 11.67 -11.87 6.82
CA LEU A 211 12.60 -10.75 6.71
C LEU A 211 13.74 -11.07 5.73
N SER A 212 14.30 -12.27 5.84
CA SER A 212 15.34 -12.81 4.95
C SER A 212 14.87 -12.89 3.49
N ALA A 213 13.64 -13.39 3.28
CA ALA A 213 13.04 -13.47 1.96
C ALA A 213 12.76 -12.08 1.37
N ALA A 214 12.15 -11.17 2.15
CA ALA A 214 11.88 -9.79 1.73
C ALA A 214 13.17 -9.03 1.37
N LEU A 215 14.23 -9.16 2.18
CA LEU A 215 15.54 -8.58 1.85
C LEU A 215 16.10 -9.14 0.54
N SER A 216 15.95 -10.44 0.30
CA SER A 216 16.44 -11.07 -0.93
C SER A 216 15.68 -10.59 -2.16
N LEU A 217 14.36 -10.36 -2.04
CA LEU A 217 13.55 -9.75 -3.08
C LEU A 217 13.98 -8.30 -3.32
N PHE A 218 14.20 -7.53 -2.26
CA PHE A 218 14.62 -6.13 -2.34
C PHE A 218 15.96 -5.98 -3.06
N LEU A 219 16.98 -6.75 -2.68
CA LEU A 219 18.30 -6.66 -3.31
C LEU A 219 18.28 -7.03 -4.80
N ARG A 220 17.38 -7.92 -5.21
CA ARG A 220 17.15 -8.21 -6.64
C ARG A 220 16.47 -7.02 -7.30
N ALA A 221 15.35 -6.57 -6.73
CA ALA A 221 14.52 -5.51 -7.30
C ALA A 221 15.26 -4.17 -7.42
N ALA A 222 16.07 -3.81 -6.42
CA ALA A 222 16.85 -2.57 -6.40
C ALA A 222 17.92 -2.49 -7.52
N THR A 223 18.24 -3.62 -8.16
CA THR A 223 19.20 -3.69 -9.27
C THR A 223 18.56 -3.87 -10.64
N ASP A 224 17.26 -4.11 -10.70
CA ASP A 224 16.52 -4.38 -11.93
C ASP A 224 15.59 -3.19 -12.26
N PRO A 225 15.87 -2.45 -13.35
CA PRO A 225 15.07 -1.30 -13.78
C PRO A 225 13.58 -1.63 -14.01
N ASP A 226 13.24 -2.87 -14.33
CA ASP A 226 11.85 -3.28 -14.60
C ASP A 226 11.04 -3.49 -13.31
N THR A 227 11.67 -3.35 -12.13
CA THR A 227 11.07 -3.64 -10.83
C THR A 227 11.21 -2.48 -9.82
N ILE A 228 11.44 -1.26 -10.30
CA ILE A 228 11.69 -0.07 -9.47
C ILE A 228 10.59 0.14 -8.42
N ASN A 229 9.31 0.08 -8.81
CA ASN A 229 8.19 0.27 -7.88
C ASN A 229 8.16 -0.80 -6.78
N PHE A 230 8.40 -2.05 -7.13
CA PHE A 230 8.56 -3.12 -6.16
C PHE A 230 9.78 -2.93 -5.25
N GLY A 231 10.89 -2.44 -5.79
CA GLY A 231 12.05 -2.04 -5.01
C GLY A 231 11.73 -0.94 -3.98
N ILE A 232 10.94 0.05 -4.36
CA ILE A 232 10.46 1.13 -3.47
C ILE A 232 9.60 0.53 -2.35
N ALA A 233 8.54 -0.20 -2.70
CA ALA A 233 7.60 -0.78 -1.73
C ALA A 233 8.30 -1.70 -0.72
N LEU A 234 9.27 -2.51 -1.17
CA LEU A 234 10.08 -3.35 -0.29
C LEU A 234 11.05 -2.53 0.57
N SER A 235 11.66 -1.48 0.03
CA SER A 235 12.55 -0.59 0.79
C SER A 235 11.80 0.07 1.93
N ASP A 236 10.58 0.56 1.67
CA ASP A 236 9.73 1.20 2.67
C ASP A 236 9.27 0.22 3.75
N LEU A 237 8.89 -1.01 3.36
CA LEU A 237 8.56 -2.08 4.30
C LEU A 237 9.74 -2.39 5.22
N LEU A 238 10.92 -2.62 4.66
CA LEU A 238 12.14 -2.89 5.42
C LEU A 238 12.53 -1.71 6.31
N CYS A 239 12.33 -0.48 5.84
CA CYS A 239 12.60 0.75 6.58
C CYS A 239 11.72 0.84 7.83
N ASN A 240 10.40 0.62 7.68
CA ASN A 240 9.44 0.62 8.78
C ASN A 240 9.70 -0.53 9.76
N LEU A 241 10.05 -1.72 9.28
CA LEU A 241 10.45 -2.84 10.14
C LEU A 241 11.68 -2.47 10.98
N CYS A 242 12.64 -1.73 10.41
CA CYS A 242 13.85 -1.30 11.13
C CYS A 242 13.60 -0.25 12.23
N CYS A 243 12.39 0.31 12.34
CA CYS A 243 12.01 1.10 13.51
C CYS A 243 11.95 0.22 14.78
N ASP A 244 11.71 -1.07 14.64
CA ASP A 244 11.86 -2.04 15.72
C ASP A 244 13.33 -2.51 15.82
N GLN A 245 13.90 -2.42 17.02
CA GLN A 245 15.31 -2.76 17.25
C GLN A 245 15.62 -4.24 16.96
N ALA A 246 14.69 -5.16 17.23
CA ALA A 246 14.91 -6.58 17.00
C ALA A 246 14.97 -6.89 15.50
N TYR A 247 14.02 -6.37 14.72
CA TYR A 247 14.03 -6.54 13.27
C TYR A 247 15.21 -5.82 12.61
N CYS A 248 15.58 -4.64 13.11
CA CYS A 248 16.74 -3.91 12.61
C CYS A 248 18.04 -4.73 12.77
N LEU A 249 18.26 -5.34 13.94
CA LEU A 249 19.42 -6.20 14.19
C LEU A 249 19.42 -7.45 13.30
N LEU A 250 18.26 -8.09 13.14
CA LEU A 250 18.12 -9.23 12.23
C LEU A 250 18.44 -8.84 10.79
N LEU A 251 17.97 -7.68 10.33
CA LEU A 251 18.24 -7.21 8.97
C LEU A 251 19.73 -6.91 8.75
N ILE A 252 20.41 -6.32 9.74
CA ILE A 252 21.87 -6.09 9.69
C ILE A 252 22.63 -7.42 9.57
N CYS A 253 22.28 -8.41 10.39
CA CYS A 253 22.89 -9.74 10.31
C CYS A 253 22.64 -10.39 8.94
N GLU A 254 21.46 -10.19 8.37
CA GLU A 254 21.06 -10.80 7.11
C GLU A 254 21.65 -10.09 5.88
N LEU A 255 21.94 -8.78 5.99
CA LEU A 255 22.76 -8.04 5.03
C LEU A 255 24.21 -8.50 5.06
N ASP A 256 24.76 -8.74 6.25
CA ASP A 256 26.14 -9.22 6.44
C ASP A 256 26.40 -10.58 5.79
N THR A 257 25.38 -11.45 5.68
CA THR A 257 25.49 -12.75 5.00
C THR A 257 25.39 -12.64 3.47
N ARG A 258 24.84 -11.54 2.94
CA ARG A 258 24.60 -11.33 1.48
C ARG A 258 25.60 -10.42 0.80
N ARG A 259 26.45 -9.72 1.57
CA ARG A 259 27.45 -8.81 1.01
C ARG A 259 28.38 -9.56 0.02
N PRO A 260 28.71 -8.96 -1.13
CA PRO A 260 29.60 -9.58 -2.10
C PRO A 260 31.02 -9.70 -1.54
N PRO A 261 31.88 -10.57 -2.11
CA PRO A 261 33.21 -10.82 -1.57
C PRO A 261 34.12 -9.60 -1.40
N GLY A 262 33.94 -8.57 -2.23
CA GLY A 262 34.65 -7.28 -2.11
C GLY A 262 34.34 -6.53 -0.82
N HIS A 263 33.22 -6.83 -0.16
CA HIS A 263 32.72 -6.13 1.02
C HIS A 263 32.91 -6.91 2.32
N PHE A 264 33.61 -8.05 2.31
CA PHE A 264 33.80 -8.86 3.53
C PHE A 264 34.53 -8.15 4.68
N ARG A 265 35.23 -7.03 4.41
CA ARG A 265 35.88 -6.19 5.42
C ARG A 265 34.98 -5.05 5.94
N HIS A 266 33.78 -4.91 5.38
CA HIS A 266 32.83 -3.85 5.66
C HIS A 266 31.51 -4.45 6.18
N SER A 267 30.74 -3.65 6.91
CA SER A 267 29.37 -4.00 7.29
C SER A 267 28.49 -4.11 6.03
N GLY A 268 27.50 -5.00 6.04
CA GLY A 268 26.48 -5.11 5.00
C GLY A 268 25.71 -3.80 4.78
N VAL A 269 25.64 -2.94 5.81
CA VAL A 269 25.06 -1.59 5.70
C VAL A 269 25.90 -0.70 4.76
N VAL A 270 27.24 -0.85 4.74
CA VAL A 270 28.12 -0.12 3.82
C VAL A 270 27.88 -0.58 2.38
N TYR A 271 27.72 -1.89 2.18
CA TYR A 271 27.36 -2.44 0.87
C TYR A 271 26.03 -1.84 0.38
N LEU A 272 25.02 -1.77 1.26
CA LEU A 272 23.73 -1.17 0.92
C LEU A 272 23.86 0.32 0.59
N ALA A 273 24.66 1.09 1.36
CA ALA A 273 24.90 2.51 1.08
C ALA A 273 25.55 2.74 -0.30
N GLU A 274 26.55 1.94 -0.66
CA GLU A 274 27.15 2.01 -2.00
C GLU A 274 26.19 1.61 -3.11
N LEU A 275 25.27 0.67 -2.84
CA LEU A 275 24.21 0.30 -3.77
C LEU A 275 23.28 1.50 -3.98
N THR A 276 22.84 2.14 -2.90
CA THR A 276 22.00 3.36 -2.93
C THR A 276 22.64 4.49 -3.71
N GLU A 277 23.95 4.74 -3.56
CA GLU A 277 24.66 5.77 -4.32
C GLU A 277 24.66 5.51 -5.83
N LYS A 278 24.62 4.24 -6.23
CA LYS A 278 24.62 3.80 -7.64
C LYS A 278 23.21 3.76 -8.24
N THR A 279 22.16 3.79 -7.41
CA THR A 279 20.77 3.84 -7.85
C THR A 279 20.51 5.12 -8.65
N ARG A 280 19.94 4.95 -9.85
CA ARG A 280 19.65 6.06 -10.78
C ARG A 280 18.26 6.65 -10.62
N ASP A 281 17.31 5.85 -10.16
CA ASP A 281 15.95 6.31 -9.91
C ASP A 281 15.91 7.07 -8.59
N ASP A 282 15.44 8.32 -8.63
CA ASP A 282 15.48 9.22 -7.47
C ASP A 282 14.53 8.76 -6.35
N ALA A 283 13.37 8.19 -6.70
CA ALA A 283 12.38 7.75 -5.72
C ALA A 283 12.84 6.49 -4.97
N LEU A 284 13.37 5.51 -5.71
CA LEU A 284 14.01 4.33 -5.13
C LEU A 284 15.21 4.73 -4.28
N LYS A 285 16.07 5.63 -4.79
CA LYS A 285 17.22 6.11 -4.03
C LYS A 285 16.81 6.73 -2.70
N GLN A 286 15.81 7.61 -2.69
CA GLN A 286 15.30 8.23 -1.46
C GLN A 286 14.80 7.19 -0.45
N SER A 287 14.05 6.19 -0.91
CA SER A 287 13.52 5.10 -0.06
C SER A 287 14.67 4.28 0.54
N MET A 288 15.70 4.00 -0.27
CA MET A 288 16.91 3.28 0.17
C MET A 288 17.77 4.10 1.13
N GLU A 289 17.86 5.43 0.95
CA GLU A 289 18.58 6.32 1.87
C GLU A 289 17.95 6.32 3.27
N ALA A 290 16.61 6.31 3.35
CA ALA A 290 15.89 6.18 4.62
C ALA A 290 16.19 4.84 5.32
N LEU A 291 16.18 3.74 4.55
CA LEU A 291 16.54 2.41 5.08
C LEU A 291 18.00 2.37 5.59
N VAL A 292 18.95 2.88 4.80
CA VAL A 292 20.37 2.96 5.19
C VAL A 292 20.55 3.80 6.45
N HIS A 293 19.82 4.91 6.57
CA HIS A 293 19.84 5.75 7.76
C HIS A 293 19.41 4.95 9.00
N ASN A 294 18.24 4.30 8.97
CA ASN A 294 17.73 3.52 10.11
C ASN A 294 18.70 2.40 10.53
N LEU A 295 19.29 1.71 9.55
CA LEU A 295 20.29 0.67 9.80
C LEU A 295 21.58 1.22 10.41
N SER A 296 22.07 2.36 9.91
CA SER A 296 23.33 2.97 10.36
C SER A 296 23.27 3.45 11.82
N TRP A 297 22.10 3.92 12.27
CA TRP A 297 21.87 4.30 13.66
C TRP A 297 21.83 3.13 14.63
N SER A 298 21.58 1.91 14.14
CA SER A 298 21.45 0.70 14.95
C SER A 298 22.66 -0.23 14.85
N ASP A 299 23.40 -0.19 13.74
CA ASP A 299 24.58 -1.03 13.49
C ASP A 299 25.70 -0.79 14.52
N PRO A 300 26.08 -1.79 15.33
CA PRO A 300 27.22 -1.69 16.25
C PRO A 300 28.57 -1.44 15.55
N ALA A 301 28.77 -1.96 14.34
CA ALA A 301 29.96 -1.70 13.53
C ALA A 301 29.94 -0.28 12.94
N GLY A 302 28.75 0.15 12.50
CA GLY A 302 28.44 1.53 12.14
C GLY A 302 28.70 2.51 13.28
N LYS A 303 28.23 2.24 14.50
CA LYS A 303 28.49 3.06 15.70
C LYS A 303 29.97 3.20 16.04
N ARG A 304 30.78 2.14 15.90
CA ARG A 304 32.25 2.25 16.07
C ARG A 304 32.91 3.09 14.97
N SER A 305 32.35 3.07 13.76
CA SER A 305 32.84 3.82 12.60
C SER A 305 32.41 5.29 12.66
N ILE A 306 31.16 5.57 13.05
CA ILE A 306 30.59 6.89 13.32
C ILE A 306 31.24 7.51 14.54
N GLN A 307 31.53 6.76 15.62
CA GLN A 307 32.33 7.30 16.73
C GLN A 307 33.74 7.68 16.28
N LYS A 308 34.39 6.89 15.41
CA LYS A 308 35.69 7.25 14.83
C LYS A 308 35.60 8.47 13.89
N LEU A 309 34.54 8.57 13.09
CA LEU A 309 34.30 9.68 12.17
C LEU A 309 33.87 10.96 12.91
N ALA A 310 33.04 10.85 13.96
CA ALA A 310 32.69 11.95 14.86
C ALA A 310 33.91 12.39 15.66
N LEU A 311 34.75 11.48 16.17
CA LEU A 311 36.06 11.86 16.73
C LEU A 311 36.95 12.55 15.68
N SER A 312 36.89 12.15 14.41
CA SER A 312 37.69 12.74 13.33
C SER A 312 37.17 14.08 12.80
N SER A 313 35.85 14.32 12.77
CA SER A 313 35.26 15.58 12.27
C SER A 313 35.02 16.58 13.40
N PHE A 314 34.68 16.11 14.60
CA PHE A 314 34.50 16.96 15.78
C PHE A 314 35.85 17.56 16.23
N MET A 315 36.96 16.83 16.15
CA MET A 315 38.30 17.37 16.39
C MET A 315 38.74 18.42 15.34
N ASN A 316 38.30 18.29 14.09
CA ASN A 316 38.62 19.26 13.03
C ASN A 316 37.78 20.54 13.12
N THR A 317 36.66 20.53 13.86
CA THR A 317 35.82 21.73 14.06
C THR A 317 36.29 22.59 15.24
N PHE A 318 37.14 22.05 16.14
CA PHE A 318 37.74 22.78 17.26
C PHE A 318 39.22 23.17 17.06
N ALA A 319 39.84 22.80 15.93
CA ALA A 319 41.24 23.11 15.65
C ALA A 319 41.47 24.48 14.95
N LEU A 320 40.42 25.31 14.80
CA LEU A 320 40.52 26.68 14.31
C LEU A 320 40.14 27.66 15.43
N GLU A 321 41.04 27.84 16.40
CA GLU A 321 41.09 29.10 17.13
C GLU A 321 41.72 30.17 16.22
N PRO A 322 41.10 31.35 16.04
CA PRO A 322 41.79 32.49 15.45
C PRO A 322 42.87 32.94 16.43
N GLY A 323 44.13 32.94 15.97
CA GLY A 323 45.22 33.58 16.68
C GLY A 323 44.86 35.03 17.01
N VAL A 324 44.88 35.37 18.29
CA VAL A 324 44.79 36.75 18.78
C VAL A 324 45.98 37.51 18.20
N SER A 325 45.71 38.36 17.20
CA SER A 325 46.70 39.32 16.71
C SER A 325 46.92 40.40 17.75
N SER A 326 48.18 40.51 18.19
CA SER A 326 48.77 41.65 18.90
C SER A 326 48.73 42.92 18.07
#